data_AF-A0A2A2QY10-F1
#
_entry.id   AF-A0A2A2QY10-F1
#
_cell.length_a   1.000
_cell.length_b   1.000
_cell.length_c   1.000
_cell.angle_alpha   90.00
_cell.angle_beta   90.00
_cell.angle_gamma   90.00
#
_symmetry.space_group_name_H-M   'P 1'
#
loop_
_entity.id
_entity.type
_entity.pdbx_description
1 polymer ?
#
loop_
_entity_poly.entity_id
_entity_poly.type
_entity_poly.pdbx_seq_one_letter_code
_entity_poly.pdbx_strand_id
1 'polypeptide(L)'
;MNLIALALFIAALVSLVAFHLLPIHPSDATTEREASRGWIVWAMIYYLYSSGTLFDLSVPEMIAYGGLPVSMLLVVAAPFLVQLLRGSRPIWWIMVIMSSACLVPTSLLIWQYSEDPDNLLPRFVGLLMSSMYLNFLGLLFIRREVPAAPEVDPA
;
A
#
# COMPACT_ATOMS: atom_id res chain seq x y z
N MET A 1 8.90 17.62 13.49
CA MET A 1 8.70 16.45 12.61
C MET A 1 7.46 15.73 13.09
N ASN A 2 6.38 15.71 12.30
CA ASN A 2 5.16 14.97 12.65
C ASN A 2 5.47 13.49 12.88
N LEU A 3 5.62 13.13 14.17
CA LEU A 3 5.99 11.79 14.63
C LEU A 3 4.91 10.76 14.29
N ILE A 4 3.65 11.18 14.26
CA ILE A 4 2.50 10.33 13.92
C ILE A 4 2.59 9.90 12.45
N ALA A 5 2.82 10.84 11.54
CA ALA A 5 2.98 10.53 10.12
C ALA A 5 4.14 9.56 9.89
N LEU A 6 5.28 9.79 10.54
CA LEU A 6 6.44 8.90 10.45
C LEU A 6 6.15 7.51 11.02
N ALA A 7 5.50 7.42 12.20
CA ALA A 7 5.13 6.15 12.80
C ALA A 7 4.19 5.35 11.89
N LEU A 8 3.22 6.01 11.24
CA LEU A 8 2.32 5.38 10.28
C LEU A 8 3.06 4.87 9.04
N PHE A 9 4.02 5.64 8.51
CA PHE A 9 4.85 5.17 7.38
C PHE A 9 5.75 3.99 7.76
N ILE A 10 6.34 4.00 8.95
CA ILE A 10 7.14 2.88 9.44
C ILE A 10 6.25 1.65 9.64
N ALA A 11 5.07 1.80 10.24
CA ALA A 11 4.13 0.69 10.42
C ALA A 11 3.62 0.13 9.08
N ALA A 12 3.40 1.00 8.08
CA ALA A 12 3.08 0.60 6.72
C ALA A 12 4.21 -0.25 6.11
N LEU A 13 5.45 0.21 6.22
CA LEU A 13 6.62 -0.51 5.72
C LEU A 13 6.80 -1.86 6.42
N VAL A 14 6.68 -1.90 7.76
CA VAL A 14 6.78 -3.14 8.54
C VAL A 14 5.69 -4.13 8.14
N SER A 15 4.45 -3.66 7.94
CA SER A 15 3.35 -4.50 7.47
C SER A 15 3.63 -5.07 6.08
N LEU A 16 4.17 -4.26 5.17
CA LEU A 16 4.58 -4.70 3.83
C LEU A 16 5.71 -5.72 3.90
N VAL A 17 6.73 -5.53 4.75
CA VAL A 17 7.81 -6.49 4.93
C VAL A 17 7.28 -7.80 5.51
N ALA A 18 6.43 -7.73 6.53
CA ALA A 18 5.80 -8.91 7.14
C ALA A 18 4.97 -9.71 6.12
N PHE A 19 4.23 -9.02 5.25
CA PHE A 19 3.50 -9.64 4.14
C PHE A 19 4.40 -10.49 3.24
N HIS A 20 5.61 -10.03 2.92
CA HIS A 20 6.55 -10.77 2.08
C HIS A 20 7.18 -11.98 2.80
N LEU A 21 7.25 -11.97 4.12
CA LEU A 21 7.89 -13.01 4.92
C LEU A 21 6.93 -14.12 5.36
N LEU A 22 5.63 -13.83 5.48
CA LEU A 22 4.65 -14.80 5.96
C LEU A 22 4.23 -15.79 4.86
N PRO A 23 4.02 -17.06 5.23
CA PRO A 23 3.50 -18.07 4.30
C PRO A 23 2.02 -17.78 3.97
N ILE A 24 1.67 -17.95 2.70
CA ILE A 24 0.30 -17.86 2.20
C ILE A 24 -0.50 -19.06 2.70
N HIS A 25 0.07 -20.25 2.74
CA HIS A 25 -0.59 -21.44 3.29
C HIS A 25 0.11 -21.92 4.55
N PRO A 26 -0.43 -21.64 5.74
CA PRO A 26 0.16 -22.17 6.98
C PRO A 26 -0.02 -23.70 7.10
N SER A 27 -0.95 -24.31 6.35
CA SER A 27 -1.22 -25.75 6.38
C SER A 27 -0.27 -26.60 5.54
N ASP A 28 0.42 -26.03 4.53
CA ASP A 28 1.33 -26.77 3.63
C ASP A 28 2.75 -26.88 4.19
N ALA A 29 2.92 -26.61 5.49
CA ALA A 29 4.19 -26.64 6.22
C ALA A 29 4.87 -28.02 6.24
N THR A 30 4.23 -29.08 5.76
CA THR A 30 4.83 -30.42 5.64
C THR A 30 5.81 -30.55 4.48
N THR A 31 5.83 -29.59 3.55
CA THR A 31 6.82 -29.53 2.46
C THR A 31 7.49 -28.17 2.49
N GLU A 32 8.57 -28.04 3.29
CA GLU A 32 9.37 -26.80 3.48
C GLU A 32 9.84 -26.13 2.16
N ARG A 33 9.68 -26.78 1.00
CA ARG A 33 10.10 -26.29 -0.32
C ARG A 33 9.07 -25.45 -1.08
N GLU A 34 7.78 -25.46 -0.73
CA GLU A 34 6.74 -24.81 -1.57
C GLU A 34 5.73 -23.97 -0.80
N ALA A 35 6.06 -23.51 0.42
CA ALA A 35 5.23 -22.50 1.08
C ALA A 35 5.29 -21.19 0.29
N SER A 36 4.32 -20.98 -0.61
CA SER A 36 4.15 -19.73 -1.36
C SER A 36 4.13 -18.57 -0.37
N ARG A 37 5.00 -17.57 -0.57
CA ARG A 37 5.12 -16.37 0.29
C ARG A 37 4.64 -15.14 -0.48
N GLY A 38 4.50 -14.01 0.20
CA GLY A 38 4.14 -12.73 -0.45
C GLY A 38 5.05 -12.32 -1.62
N TRP A 39 6.28 -12.84 -1.70
CA TRP A 39 7.16 -12.66 -2.86
C TRP A 39 6.60 -13.21 -4.18
N ILE A 40 5.68 -14.17 -4.16
CA ILE A 40 5.09 -14.74 -5.38
C ILE A 40 4.33 -13.69 -6.20
N VAL A 41 3.80 -12.65 -5.55
CA VAL A 41 3.08 -11.54 -6.20
C VAL A 41 3.96 -10.88 -7.26
N TRP A 42 5.27 -10.75 -7.04
CA TRP A 42 6.18 -10.16 -8.03
C TRP A 42 6.34 -11.01 -9.27
N ALA A 43 6.38 -12.34 -9.13
CA ALA A 43 6.43 -13.25 -10.26
C ALA A 43 5.13 -13.20 -11.06
N MET A 44 3.98 -13.12 -10.39
CA MET A 44 2.66 -12.97 -11.03
C MET A 44 2.55 -11.64 -11.78
N ILE A 45 3.00 -10.54 -11.17
CA ILE A 45 3.05 -9.21 -11.79
C ILE A 45 3.98 -9.24 -13.01
N TYR A 46 5.20 -9.77 -12.86
CA TYR A 46 6.15 -9.87 -13.97
C TYR A 46 5.58 -10.69 -15.12
N TYR A 47 4.94 -11.82 -14.82
CA TYR A 47 4.26 -12.64 -15.82
C TYR A 47 3.19 -11.83 -16.55
N LEU A 48 2.26 -11.18 -15.82
CA LEU A 48 1.19 -10.35 -16.40
C LEU A 48 1.70 -9.27 -17.36
N TYR A 49 2.83 -8.63 -17.03
CA TYR A 49 3.44 -7.60 -17.88
C TYR A 49 4.23 -8.18 -19.07
N SER A 50 4.95 -9.27 -18.86
CA SER A 50 5.85 -9.84 -19.88
C SER A 50 5.11 -10.70 -20.92
N SER A 51 3.98 -11.31 -20.55
CA SER A 51 3.15 -12.13 -21.45
C SER A 51 2.20 -11.30 -22.32
N GLY A 52 2.03 -10.01 -22.02
CA GLY A 52 1.03 -9.15 -22.67
C GLY A 52 -0.41 -9.37 -22.18
N THR A 53 -0.64 -10.30 -21.25
CA THR A 53 -1.99 -10.64 -20.77
C THR A 53 -2.67 -9.51 -20.01
N LEU A 54 -1.92 -8.47 -19.60
CA LEU A 54 -2.49 -7.27 -18.99
C LEU A 54 -3.55 -6.59 -19.88
N PHE A 55 -3.39 -6.65 -21.21
CA PHE A 55 -4.32 -6.05 -22.16
C PHE A 55 -5.57 -6.89 -22.42
N ASP A 56 -5.54 -8.16 -22.02
CA ASP A 56 -6.68 -9.08 -22.12
C ASP A 56 -7.60 -9.02 -20.90
N LEU A 57 -7.15 -8.34 -19.83
CA LEU A 57 -7.93 -8.12 -18.61
C LEU A 57 -9.03 -7.08 -18.81
N SER A 58 -10.08 -7.17 -18.00
CA SER A 58 -11.06 -6.08 -17.92
C SER A 58 -10.39 -4.80 -17.43
N VAL A 59 -10.90 -3.62 -17.85
CA VAL A 59 -10.35 -2.32 -17.42
C VAL A 59 -10.19 -2.20 -15.90
N PRO A 60 -11.15 -2.63 -15.06
CA PRO A 60 -11.00 -2.61 -13.60
C PRO A 60 -9.83 -3.47 -13.09
N GLU A 61 -9.64 -4.65 -13.67
CA GLU A 61 -8.55 -5.56 -13.30
C GLU A 61 -7.21 -4.99 -13.70
N MET A 62 -7.09 -4.49 -14.93
CA MET A 62 -5.89 -3.82 -15.42
C MET A 62 -5.47 -2.66 -14.49
N ILE A 63 -6.43 -1.83 -14.06
CA ILE A 63 -6.17 -0.72 -13.13
C ILE A 63 -5.66 -1.23 -11.79
N ALA A 64 -6.27 -2.26 -11.23
CA ALA A 64 -5.92 -2.74 -9.90
C ALA A 64 -4.59 -3.52 -9.90
N TYR A 65 -4.33 -4.38 -10.89
CA TYR A 65 -3.04 -5.07 -11.04
C TYR A 65 -1.91 -4.09 -11.37
N GLY A 66 -2.19 -3.03 -12.16
CA GLY A 66 -1.22 -1.98 -12.44
C GLY A 66 -0.99 -1.01 -11.26
N GLY A 67 -2.02 -0.73 -10.46
CA GLY A 67 -1.96 0.12 -9.28
C GLY A 67 -1.25 -0.54 -8.08
N LEU A 68 -1.17 -1.87 -8.06
CA LEU A 68 -0.54 -2.63 -6.99
C LEU A 68 0.98 -2.35 -6.85
N PRO A 69 1.82 -2.46 -7.91
CA PRO A 69 3.22 -2.04 -7.86
C PRO A 69 3.40 -0.59 -7.43
N VAL A 70 2.56 0.31 -7.95
CA VAL A 70 2.63 1.75 -7.63
C VAL A 70 2.37 1.97 -6.14
N SER A 71 1.37 1.28 -5.57
CA SER A 71 1.06 1.35 -4.14
C SER A 71 2.20 0.82 -3.27
N MET A 72 2.81 -0.30 -3.65
CA MET A 72 3.95 -0.87 -2.93
C MET A 72 5.16 0.07 -2.97
N LEU A 73 5.46 0.66 -4.13
CA LEU A 73 6.53 1.65 -4.27
C LEU A 73 6.25 2.90 -3.43
N LEU A 74 5.00 3.37 -3.38
CA LEU A 74 4.59 4.47 -2.51
C LEU A 74 4.79 4.15 -1.04
N VAL A 75 4.49 2.91 -0.59
CA VAL A 75 4.73 2.46 0.78
C VAL A 75 6.22 2.49 1.13
N VAL A 76 7.08 2.02 0.22
CA VAL A 76 8.54 2.02 0.42
C VAL A 76 9.11 3.43 0.39
N ALA A 77 8.67 4.29 -0.54
CA ALA A 77 9.25 5.61 -0.75
C ALA A 77 8.74 6.68 0.24
N ALA A 78 7.50 6.60 0.70
CA ALA A 78 6.87 7.64 1.51
C ALA A 78 7.63 8.03 2.79
N PRO A 79 8.21 7.10 3.59
CA PRO A 79 9.02 7.46 4.76
C PRO A 79 10.19 8.40 4.43
N PHE A 80 10.79 8.23 3.25
CA PHE A 80 11.95 9.01 2.80
C PHE A 80 11.54 10.35 2.16
N LEU A 81 10.35 10.39 1.55
CA LEU A 81 9.82 11.58 0.88
C LEU A 81 9.18 12.58 1.85
N VAL A 82 9.02 12.26 3.14
CA VAL A 82 8.31 13.11 4.12
C VAL A 82 8.77 14.57 4.08
N GLN A 83 10.08 14.84 3.98
CA GLN A 83 10.59 16.21 3.94
C GLN A 83 10.15 16.96 2.69
N LEU A 84 10.22 16.29 1.52
CA LEU A 84 9.77 16.83 0.23
C LEU A 84 8.25 17.10 0.24
N LEU A 85 7.48 16.15 0.78
CA LEU A 85 6.02 16.22 0.84
C LEU A 85 5.53 17.33 1.78
N ARG A 86 6.26 17.62 2.85
CA ARG A 86 5.98 18.80 3.69
C ARG A 86 6.23 20.11 2.95
N GLY A 87 7.32 20.18 2.20
CA GLY A 87 7.74 21.38 1.48
C GLY A 87 6.84 21.74 0.30
N SER A 88 6.22 20.75 -0.36
CA SER A 88 5.45 20.98 -1.59
C SER A 88 4.01 20.49 -1.51
N ARG A 89 3.08 21.44 -1.39
CA ARG A 89 1.62 21.20 -1.42
C ARG A 89 1.14 20.44 -2.66
N PRO A 90 1.55 20.78 -3.91
CA PRO A 90 1.09 20.05 -5.07
C PRO A 90 1.61 18.60 -5.09
N ILE A 91 2.88 18.37 -4.72
CA ILE A 91 3.45 17.01 -4.68
C ILE A 91 2.71 16.16 -3.65
N TRP A 92 2.42 16.73 -2.47
CA TRP A 92 1.62 16.04 -1.46
C TRP A 92 0.23 15.63 -1.97
N TRP A 93 -0.51 16.55 -2.61
CA TRP A 93 -1.82 16.22 -3.18
C TRP A 93 -1.75 15.16 -4.25
N ILE A 94 -0.75 15.22 -5.13
CA ILE A 94 -0.50 14.17 -6.14
C ILE A 94 -0.35 12.82 -5.46
N MET A 95 0.45 12.73 -4.40
CA MET A 95 0.68 11.48 -3.68
C MET A 95 -0.58 10.98 -2.96
N VAL A 96 -1.37 11.88 -2.37
CA VAL A 96 -2.67 11.52 -1.75
C VAL A 96 -3.65 11.01 -2.80
N ILE A 97 -3.75 11.67 -3.96
CA ILE A 97 -4.63 11.25 -5.06
C ILE A 97 -4.18 9.91 -5.62
N MET A 98 -2.89 9.74 -5.92
CA MET A 98 -2.35 8.47 -6.43
C MET A 98 -2.55 7.33 -5.44
N SER A 99 -2.27 7.57 -4.16
CA SER A 99 -2.50 6.58 -3.09
C SER A 99 -3.98 6.18 -3.01
N SER A 100 -4.90 7.15 -3.07
CA SER A 100 -6.35 6.89 -3.07
C SER A 100 -6.81 6.12 -4.31
N ALA A 101 -6.32 6.53 -5.49
CA ALA A 101 -6.69 5.95 -6.78
C ALA A 101 -6.22 4.51 -6.95
N CYS A 102 -5.16 4.09 -6.24
CA CYS A 102 -4.72 2.70 -6.23
C CYS A 102 -5.37 1.90 -5.08
N LEU A 103 -5.53 2.51 -3.90
CA LEU A 103 -6.11 1.85 -2.73
C LEU A 103 -7.54 1.37 -2.99
N VAL A 104 -8.41 2.23 -3.56
CA VAL A 104 -9.83 1.89 -3.74
C VAL A 104 -10.05 0.72 -4.70
N PRO A 105 -9.49 0.69 -5.92
CA PRO A 105 -9.65 -0.44 -6.84
C PRO A 105 -9.03 -1.73 -6.30
N THR A 106 -7.85 -1.66 -5.66
CA THR A 106 -7.21 -2.85 -5.10
C THR A 106 -8.04 -3.43 -3.95
N SER A 107 -8.63 -2.59 -3.08
CA SER A 107 -9.55 -3.04 -2.03
C SER A 107 -10.82 -3.68 -2.59
N LEU A 108 -11.38 -3.14 -3.68
CA LEU A 108 -12.59 -3.68 -4.31
C LEU A 108 -12.32 -5.04 -4.98
N LEU A 109 -11.21 -5.19 -5.69
CA LEU A 109 -10.84 -6.49 -6.25
C LEU A 109 -10.64 -7.53 -5.15
N ILE A 110 -9.88 -7.16 -4.12
CA ILE A 110 -9.66 -8.04 -2.97
C ILE A 110 -10.97 -8.47 -2.34
N TRP A 111 -11.91 -7.53 -2.14
CA TRP A 111 -13.24 -7.84 -1.62
C TRP A 111 -13.95 -8.86 -2.50
N GLN A 112 -14.00 -8.61 -3.81
CA GLN A 112 -14.66 -9.48 -4.78
C GLN A 112 -14.05 -10.89 -4.84
N TYR A 113 -12.73 -11.02 -4.74
CA TYR A 113 -12.04 -12.31 -4.74
C TYR A 113 -12.01 -13.00 -3.36
N SER A 114 -12.38 -12.29 -2.28
CA SER A 114 -12.45 -12.82 -0.92
C SER A 114 -13.79 -13.49 -0.57
N GLU A 115 -14.81 -13.35 -1.42
CA GLU A 115 -16.10 -14.03 -1.25
C GLU A 115 -16.05 -15.53 -1.59
N ASP A 116 -14.94 -16.01 -2.15
CA ASP A 116 -14.71 -17.43 -2.42
C ASP A 116 -14.15 -18.12 -1.15
N PRO A 117 -14.93 -19.00 -0.49
CA PRO A 117 -14.59 -19.55 0.84
C PRO A 117 -13.32 -20.42 0.86
N ASP A 118 -12.84 -20.87 -0.30
CA ASP A 118 -11.60 -21.63 -0.46
C ASP A 118 -10.38 -20.74 -0.79
N ASN A 119 -10.58 -19.46 -1.10
CA ASN A 119 -9.49 -18.52 -1.42
C ASN A 119 -8.90 -17.85 -0.17
N LEU A 120 -7.87 -18.52 0.34
CA LEU A 120 -6.66 -17.99 0.94
C LEU A 120 -6.64 -16.56 1.49
N LEU A 121 -6.86 -16.56 2.80
CA LEU A 121 -6.17 -15.78 3.82
C LEU A 121 -6.59 -14.31 3.99
N PRO A 122 -7.62 -14.10 4.82
CA PRO A 122 -7.89 -12.81 5.47
C PRO A 122 -6.64 -12.18 6.12
N ARG A 123 -5.68 -13.01 6.59
CA ARG A 123 -4.44 -12.56 7.22
C ARG A 123 -3.39 -12.06 6.22
N PHE A 124 -3.21 -12.77 5.11
CA PHE A 124 -2.24 -12.44 4.06
C PHE A 124 -2.65 -11.13 3.37
N VAL A 125 -3.91 -11.09 2.93
CA VAL A 125 -4.49 -9.92 2.28
C VAL A 125 -4.64 -8.76 3.26
N GLY A 126 -4.97 -9.05 4.52
CA GLY A 126 -5.09 -8.05 5.58
C GLY A 126 -3.80 -7.27 5.85
N LEU A 127 -2.61 -7.90 5.77
CA LEU A 127 -1.33 -7.21 5.94
C LEU A 127 -0.99 -6.27 4.79
N LEU A 128 -1.24 -6.73 3.55
CA LEU A 128 -1.06 -5.91 2.37
C LEU A 128 -1.99 -4.68 2.42
N MET A 129 -3.28 -4.88 2.75
CA MET A 129 -4.24 -3.78 2.92
C MET A 129 -3.83 -2.84 4.04
N SER A 130 -3.49 -3.38 5.22
CA SER A 130 -3.03 -2.56 6.34
C SER A 130 -1.83 -1.69 5.95
N SER A 131 -0.88 -2.21 5.17
CA SER A 131 0.26 -1.43 4.70
C SER A 131 -0.15 -0.22 3.85
N MET A 132 -1.11 -0.39 2.92
CA MET A 132 -1.58 0.68 2.04
C MET A 132 -2.43 1.70 2.81
N TYR A 133 -3.32 1.26 3.69
CA TYR A 133 -4.11 2.15 4.55
C TYR A 133 -3.22 2.97 5.48
N LEU A 134 -2.21 2.35 6.12
CA LEU A 134 -1.27 3.06 6.99
C LEU A 134 -0.43 4.08 6.22
N ASN A 135 -0.02 3.77 4.98
CA ASN A 135 0.66 4.72 4.11
C ASN A 135 -0.24 5.91 3.77
N PHE A 136 -1.48 5.65 3.34
CA PHE A 136 -2.45 6.69 3.05
C PHE A 136 -2.71 7.59 4.27
N LEU A 137 -2.93 7.00 5.45
CA LEU A 137 -3.07 7.75 6.69
C LEU A 137 -1.83 8.59 6.97
N GLY A 138 -0.63 8.01 6.86
CA GLY A 138 0.63 8.72 7.01
C GLY A 138 0.67 9.98 6.14
N LEU A 139 0.28 9.88 4.87
CA LEU A 139 0.19 11.02 3.94
C LEU A 139 -0.77 12.10 4.45
N LEU A 140 -1.95 11.73 4.95
CA LEU A 140 -2.90 12.68 5.53
C LEU A 140 -2.34 13.38 6.78
N PHE A 141 -1.55 12.68 7.58
CA PHE A 141 -0.96 13.24 8.80
C PHE A 141 0.24 14.15 8.53
N ILE A 142 0.98 14.02 7.41
CA ILE A 142 2.18 14.83 7.10
C ILE A 142 1.98 16.33 7.36
N ARG A 143 0.78 16.85 7.10
CA ARG A 143 0.49 18.29 7.04
C ARG A 143 -0.51 18.80 8.08
N ARG A 144 -0.93 17.97 9.06
CA ARG A 144 -1.83 18.41 10.15
C ARG A 144 -1.21 19.41 11.15
N GLU A 145 0.00 19.91 10.89
CA GLU A 145 0.54 21.07 11.60
C GLU A 145 0.02 22.35 10.92
N VAL A 146 -1.18 22.82 11.31
CA VAL A 146 -1.59 24.21 11.07
C VAL A 146 -1.19 25.01 12.32
N PRO A 147 -0.55 26.19 12.18
CA PRO A 147 0.19 26.86 13.25
C PRO A 147 -0.75 27.44 14.31
N ALA A 148 -0.26 27.60 15.54
CA ALA A 148 -0.81 28.61 16.44
C ALA A 148 -0.71 29.97 15.70
N ALA A 149 -1.85 30.55 15.36
CA ALA A 149 -1.86 31.94 14.92
C ALA A 149 -1.32 32.81 16.08
N PRO A 150 -0.54 33.86 15.77
CA PRO A 150 0.28 34.56 16.75
C PRO A 150 -0.60 35.22 17.82
N GLU A 151 -0.12 35.29 19.07
CA GLU A 151 -0.60 36.31 20.00
C GLU A 151 -0.35 37.67 19.35
N VAL A 152 -1.42 38.20 18.76
CA VAL A 152 -1.49 39.58 18.29
C VAL A 152 -1.69 40.41 19.56
N ASP A 153 -0.60 40.93 20.13
CA ASP A 153 -0.68 42.04 21.08
C ASP A 153 0.00 43.29 20.49
N PRO A 154 -0.70 44.05 19.63
CA PRO A 154 -0.33 45.41 19.29
C PRO A 154 -1.14 46.37 20.16
N ALA A 155 -0.52 46.80 21.26
CA ALA A 155 -0.90 47.99 22.01
C ALA A 155 -0.50 49.28 21.28
#